data_AF-A0A844EL06-F1
#
_entry.id   AF-A0A844EL06-F1
#
_cell.length_a   1.000
_cell.length_b   1.000
_cell.length_c   1.000
_cell.angle_alpha   90.00
_cell.angle_beta   90.00
_cell.angle_gamma   90.00
#
_symmetry.space_group_name_H-M   'P 1'
#
loop_
_entity.id
_entity.type
_entity.pdbx_description
1 polymer ?
#
loop_
_entity_poly.entity_id
_entity_poly.type
_entity_poly.pdbx_seq_one_letter_code
_entity_poly.pdbx_strand_id
1 'polypeptide(L)'
;SEATDNAEVKDIPQAMIDEDIQRQMDQYLAGMQQQGINQDMYFQLTGTTPDDLKKQFADGAEKRVKTNLVLEAIVAAEKIDPSEDDVKAEVKNLAKQYGMKEDAVRSALTDDMLKHDIAIKQAIDLIVDSAKQDAKAKASDESEESSEK
;
A
#
# COMPACT_ATOMS: atom_id res chain seq x y z
N SER A 1 -7.77 -9.09 -7.01
CA SER A 1 -8.81 -9.57 -6.09
C SER A 1 -10.10 -8.90 -6.51
N GLU A 2 -11.25 -9.58 -6.43
CA GLU A 2 -12.57 -8.97 -6.74
C GLU A 2 -12.82 -7.66 -5.95
N ALA A 3 -12.15 -7.47 -4.81
CA ALA A 3 -12.21 -6.24 -4.01
C ALA A 3 -11.76 -4.96 -4.75
N THR A 4 -10.89 -5.03 -5.76
CA THR A 4 -10.47 -3.83 -6.52
C THR A 4 -11.43 -3.46 -7.65
N ASP A 5 -12.32 -4.37 -8.03
CA ASP A 5 -13.15 -4.23 -9.23
C ASP A 5 -14.53 -3.61 -8.93
N ASN A 6 -14.98 -3.65 -7.66
CA ASN A 6 -16.28 -3.08 -7.24
C ASN A 6 -16.26 -1.60 -6.85
N ALA A 7 -15.10 -0.95 -6.83
CA ALA A 7 -15.02 0.50 -6.63
C ALA A 7 -15.03 1.22 -7.99
N GLU A 8 -16.14 1.87 -8.33
CA GLU A 8 -16.23 2.78 -9.47
C GLU A 8 -15.45 4.08 -9.20
N VAL A 9 -14.11 4.01 -9.17
CA VAL A 9 -13.26 5.21 -9.27
C VAL A 9 -13.28 5.65 -10.73
N LYS A 10 -14.25 6.50 -11.09
CA LYS A 10 -14.31 7.12 -12.42
C LYS A 10 -13.28 8.25 -12.48
N ASP A 11 -12.39 8.15 -13.47
CA ASP A 11 -11.38 9.15 -13.85
C ASP A 11 -10.47 9.63 -12.71
N ILE A 12 -9.36 8.91 -12.48
CA ILE A 12 -8.35 9.30 -11.49
C ILE A 12 -7.70 10.63 -11.93
N PRO A 13 -7.67 11.67 -11.07
CA PRO A 13 -7.02 12.92 -11.39
C PRO A 13 -5.53 12.71 -11.73
N GLN A 14 -5.07 13.30 -12.83
CA GLN A 14 -3.67 13.18 -13.27
C GLN A 14 -2.67 13.61 -12.18
N ALA A 15 -3.02 14.59 -11.35
CA ALA A 15 -2.19 15.02 -10.23
C ALA A 15 -1.88 13.87 -9.24
N MET A 16 -2.86 13.00 -8.96
CA MET A 16 -2.63 11.84 -8.07
C MET A 16 -1.72 10.80 -8.72
N ILE A 17 -1.81 10.64 -10.04
CA ILE A 17 -0.94 9.75 -10.81
C ILE A 17 0.50 10.31 -10.81
N ASP A 18 0.66 11.61 -11.06
CA ASP A 18 1.96 12.28 -11.02
C ASP A 18 2.60 12.22 -9.62
N GLU A 19 1.81 12.39 -8.56
CA GLU A 19 2.27 12.25 -7.17
C GLU A 19 2.75 10.82 -6.86
N ASP A 20 2.01 9.79 -7.29
CA ASP A 20 2.47 8.40 -7.12
C ASP A 20 3.78 8.16 -7.88
N ILE A 21 3.87 8.61 -9.14
CA ILE A 21 5.09 8.45 -9.94
C ILE A 21 6.28 9.12 -9.26
N GLN A 22 6.12 10.37 -8.83
CA GLN A 22 7.19 11.11 -8.16
C GLN A 22 7.63 10.40 -6.88
N ARG A 23 6.68 9.95 -6.06
CA ARG A 23 6.98 9.21 -4.83
C ARG A 23 7.77 7.93 -5.11
N GLN A 24 7.40 7.16 -6.13
CA GLN A 24 8.12 5.94 -6.50
C GLN A 24 9.54 6.25 -6.98
N MET A 25 9.71 7.30 -7.78
CA MET A 25 11.03 7.77 -8.21
C MET A 25 11.90 8.18 -7.02
N ASP A 26 11.35 8.96 -6.09
CA ASP A 26 12.06 9.43 -4.90
C ASP A 26 12.48 8.26 -4.00
N GLN A 27 11.60 7.28 -3.79
CA GLN A 27 11.92 6.07 -3.03
C GLN A 27 13.04 5.26 -3.69
N TYR A 28 12.98 5.10 -5.01
CA TYR A 28 14.00 4.39 -5.78
C TYR A 28 15.36 5.08 -5.68
N LEU A 29 15.41 6.39 -5.93
CA LEU A 29 16.64 7.18 -5.88
C LEU A 29 17.19 7.30 -4.46
N ALA A 30 16.34 7.41 -3.43
CA ALA A 30 16.78 7.38 -2.04
C ALA A 30 17.46 6.05 -1.68
N GLY A 31 16.92 4.91 -2.15
CA GLY A 31 17.55 3.60 -1.97
C GLY A 31 18.91 3.48 -2.64
N MET A 32 19.09 4.11 -3.81
CA MET A 32 20.39 4.21 -4.48
C MET A 32 21.37 5.10 -3.74
N GLN A 33 20.90 6.24 -3.22
CA GLN A 33 21.72 7.16 -2.45
C GLN A 33 22.28 6.49 -1.19
N GLN A 34 21.49 5.63 -0.54
CA GLN A 34 21.96 4.83 0.60
C GLN A 34 23.11 3.88 0.23
N GLN A 35 23.21 3.46 -1.04
CA GLN A 35 24.31 2.66 -1.58
C GLN A 35 25.47 3.53 -2.11
N GLY A 36 25.42 4.85 -1.92
CA GLY A 36 26.43 5.79 -2.40
C GLY A 36 26.22 6.25 -3.85
N ILE A 37 25.09 5.93 -4.47
CA ILE A 37 24.76 6.34 -5.85
C ILE A 37 23.78 7.50 -5.81
N ASN A 38 24.27 8.72 -6.04
CA ASN A 38 23.39 9.88 -6.17
C ASN A 38 22.66 9.89 -7.53
N GLN A 39 21.63 10.73 -7.63
CA GLN A 39 20.77 10.83 -8.80
C GLN A 39 21.55 11.16 -10.09
N ASP A 40 22.47 12.13 -10.04
CA ASP A 40 23.25 12.54 -11.21
C ASP A 40 24.12 11.39 -11.73
N MET A 41 24.77 10.66 -10.81
CA MET A 41 25.58 9.51 -11.13
C MET A 41 24.73 8.35 -11.68
N TYR A 42 23.53 8.12 -11.13
CA TYR A 42 22.60 7.12 -11.68
C TYR A 42 22.28 7.38 -13.15
N PHE A 43 21.89 8.61 -13.49
CA PHE A 43 21.54 8.97 -14.87
C PHE A 43 22.75 8.87 -15.81
N GLN A 44 23.94 9.27 -15.35
CA GLN A 44 25.18 9.10 -16.11
C GLN A 44 25.53 7.63 -16.36
N LEU A 45 25.43 6.78 -15.32
CA LEU A 45 25.77 5.35 -15.42
C LEU A 45 24.81 4.58 -16.32
N THR A 46 23.52 4.91 -16.23
CA THR A 46 22.47 4.23 -17.01
C THR A 46 22.25 4.82 -18.39
N GLY A 47 22.76 6.04 -18.64
CA GLY A 47 22.49 6.78 -19.87
C GLY A 47 21.02 7.18 -20.02
N THR A 48 20.30 7.31 -18.90
CA THR A 48 18.87 7.66 -18.86
C THR A 48 18.67 9.09 -18.34
N THR A 49 17.45 9.61 -18.50
CA THR A 49 17.04 10.93 -18.00
C THR A 49 15.96 10.80 -16.91
N PRO A 50 15.70 11.86 -16.12
CA PRO A 50 14.56 11.89 -15.20
C PRO A 50 13.22 11.56 -15.89
N ASP A 51 13.02 12.02 -17.12
CA ASP A 51 11.81 11.75 -17.89
C ASP A 51 11.68 10.28 -18.29
N ASP A 52 12.81 9.62 -18.57
CA ASP A 52 12.80 8.18 -18.87
C ASP A 52 12.44 7.38 -17.62
N LEU A 53 13.00 7.75 -16.47
CA LEU A 53 12.65 7.15 -15.18
C LEU A 53 11.17 7.40 -14.84
N LYS A 54 10.66 8.61 -15.10
CA LYS A 54 9.23 8.96 -14.94
C LYS A 54 8.34 8.05 -15.77
N LYS A 55 8.67 7.83 -17.05
CA LYS A 55 7.91 6.92 -17.93
C LYS A 55 7.92 5.48 -17.40
N GLN A 56 9.05 5.00 -16.90
CA GLN A 56 9.14 3.65 -16.31
C GLN A 56 8.20 3.48 -15.11
N PHE A 57 8.07 4.50 -14.25
CA PHE A 57 7.19 4.45 -13.09
C PHE A 57 5.73 4.83 -13.39
N ALA A 58 5.47 5.48 -14.52
CA ALA A 58 4.11 5.75 -15.01
C ALA A 58 3.35 4.45 -15.29
N ASP A 59 4.06 3.40 -15.73
CA ASP A 59 3.47 2.09 -15.93
C ASP A 59 2.92 1.54 -14.60
N GLY A 60 1.61 1.31 -14.58
CA GLY A 60 0.89 0.82 -13.40
C GLY A 60 0.59 1.87 -12.33
N ALA A 61 0.96 3.14 -12.51
CA ALA A 61 0.68 4.21 -11.55
C ALA A 61 -0.83 4.38 -11.32
N GLU A 62 -1.61 4.40 -12.39
CA GLU A 62 -3.08 4.46 -12.32
C GLU A 62 -3.66 3.33 -11.46
N LYS A 63 -3.20 2.10 -11.67
CA LYS A 63 -3.64 0.94 -10.89
C LYS A 63 -3.27 1.06 -9.42
N ARG A 64 -2.06 1.54 -9.10
CA ARG A 64 -1.62 1.78 -7.72
C ARG A 64 -2.46 2.84 -7.04
N VAL A 65 -2.68 3.98 -7.70
CA VAL A 65 -3.55 5.05 -7.18
C VAL A 65 -4.97 4.54 -6.98
N LYS A 66 -5.53 3.80 -7.95
CA LYS A 66 -6.85 3.18 -7.80
C LYS A 66 -6.91 2.29 -6.57
N THR A 67 -5.94 1.39 -6.42
CA THR A 67 -5.88 0.44 -5.30
C THR A 67 -5.85 1.17 -3.96
N ASN A 68 -5.02 2.21 -3.84
CA ASN A 68 -4.96 3.03 -2.64
C ASN A 68 -6.32 3.70 -2.37
N LEU A 69 -6.93 4.34 -3.37
CA LEU A 69 -8.25 4.97 -3.22
C LEU A 69 -9.35 3.98 -2.77
N VAL A 70 -9.30 2.73 -3.25
CA VAL A 70 -10.22 1.68 -2.79
C VAL A 70 -9.99 1.35 -1.32
N LEU A 71 -8.72 1.18 -0.91
CA LEU A 71 -8.38 0.88 0.48
C LEU A 71 -8.79 2.04 1.41
N GLU A 72 -8.57 3.29 1.00
CA GLU A 72 -9.03 4.48 1.74
C GLU A 72 -10.56 4.49 1.89
N ALA A 73 -11.28 4.16 0.81
CA ALA A 73 -12.73 4.10 0.84
C ALA A 73 -13.24 3.01 1.81
N ILE A 74 -12.55 1.87 1.87
CA ILE A 74 -12.87 0.79 2.81
C ILE A 74 -12.58 1.22 4.25
N VAL A 75 -11.42 1.82 4.52
CA VAL A 75 -11.09 2.39 5.84
C VAL A 75 -12.19 3.35 6.31
N ALA A 76 -12.64 4.25 5.44
CA ALA A 76 -13.69 5.20 5.74
C ALA A 76 -15.07 4.54 5.93
N ALA A 77 -15.43 3.56 5.09
CA ALA A 77 -16.72 2.88 5.15
C ALA A 77 -16.85 2.02 6.42
N GLU A 78 -15.79 1.30 6.76
CA GLU A 78 -15.72 0.43 7.94
C GLU A 78 -15.36 1.21 9.22
N LYS A 79 -15.05 2.51 9.10
CA LYS A 79 -14.67 3.41 10.20
C LYS A 79 -13.49 2.86 11.00
N ILE A 80 -12.49 2.38 10.29
CA ILE A 80 -11.27 1.86 10.90
C ILE A 80 -10.49 3.04 11.50
N ASP A 81 -10.39 3.06 12.82
CA ASP A 81 -9.64 4.07 13.59
C ASP A 81 -8.69 3.36 14.56
N PRO A 82 -7.40 3.24 14.21
CA PRO A 82 -6.42 2.58 15.07
C PRO A 82 -6.22 3.30 16.40
N SER A 83 -6.21 2.52 17.46
CA SER A 83 -6.01 3.00 18.82
C SER A 83 -4.56 3.41 19.08
N GLU A 84 -4.31 4.14 20.18
CA GLU A 84 -2.94 4.42 20.63
C GLU A 84 -2.15 3.14 20.93
N ASP A 85 -2.82 2.08 21.37
CA ASP A 85 -2.17 0.81 21.67
C ASP A 85 -1.73 0.10 20.38
N ASP A 86 -2.50 0.23 19.29
CA ASP A 86 -2.09 -0.23 17.96
C ASP A 86 -0.84 0.54 17.49
N VAL A 87 -0.80 1.86 17.69
CA VAL A 87 0.38 2.68 17.35
C VAL A 87 1.60 2.25 18.17
N LYS A 88 1.46 2.00 19.48
CA LYS A 88 2.57 1.50 20.31
C LYS A 88 3.06 0.13 19.83
N ALA A 89 2.14 -0.77 19.49
CA ALA A 89 2.48 -2.10 18.96
C ALA A 89 3.24 -1.98 17.64
N GLU A 90 2.79 -1.10 16.74
CA GLU A 90 3.43 -0.87 15.45
C GLU A 90 4.83 -0.28 15.59
N VAL A 91 5.02 0.71 16.48
CA VAL A 91 6.35 1.27 16.79
C VAL A 91 7.32 0.16 17.24
N LYS A 92 6.87 -0.72 18.13
CA LYS A 92 7.67 -1.85 18.61
C LYS A 92 7.98 -2.85 17.49
N ASN A 93 7.02 -3.12 16.60
CA ASN A 93 7.20 -4.00 15.46
C ASN A 93 8.25 -3.42 14.48
N LEU A 94 8.13 -2.14 14.11
CA LEU A 94 9.08 -1.45 13.24
C LEU A 94 10.48 -1.39 13.87
N ALA A 95 10.58 -1.04 15.15
CA ALA A 95 11.84 -1.05 15.88
C ALA A 95 12.55 -2.41 15.79
N LYS A 96 11.80 -3.50 16.00
CA LYS A 96 12.32 -4.87 15.87
C LYS A 96 12.70 -5.21 14.42
N GLN A 97 11.86 -4.87 13.45
CA GLN A 97 12.06 -5.18 12.04
C GLN A 97 13.32 -4.52 11.48
N TYR A 98 13.55 -3.25 11.84
CA TYR A 98 14.68 -2.46 11.36
C TYR A 98 15.89 -2.48 12.30
N GLY A 99 15.81 -3.21 13.42
CA GLY A 99 16.90 -3.29 14.39
C GLY A 99 17.25 -1.95 15.05
N MET A 100 16.27 -1.07 15.21
CA MET A 100 16.42 0.28 15.74
C MET A 100 15.67 0.48 17.05
N LYS A 101 15.92 1.58 17.76
CA LYS A 101 15.20 1.92 18.99
C LYS A 101 13.82 2.50 18.66
N GLU A 102 12.83 2.25 19.51
CA GLU A 102 11.47 2.80 19.38
C GLU A 102 11.47 4.34 19.29
N ASP A 103 12.33 5.02 20.06
CA ASP A 103 12.49 6.48 19.99
C ASP A 103 12.91 6.99 18.60
N ALA A 104 13.74 6.22 17.90
CA ALA A 104 14.17 6.57 16.55
C ALA A 104 13.02 6.41 15.54
N VAL A 105 12.15 5.41 15.74
CA VAL A 105 10.92 5.25 14.93
C VAL A 105 9.99 6.44 15.16
N ARG A 106 9.74 6.81 16.43
CA ARG A 106 8.87 7.95 16.78
C ARG A 106 9.42 9.31 16.36
N SER A 107 10.73 9.42 16.16
CA SER A 107 11.36 10.63 15.62
C SER A 107 11.21 10.73 14.10
N ALA A 108 11.03 9.60 13.42
CA ALA A 108 10.93 9.52 11.96
C ALA A 108 9.49 9.52 11.44
N LEU A 109 8.55 9.00 12.24
CA LEU A 109 7.15 8.81 11.85
C LEU A 109 6.23 9.50 12.85
N THR A 110 5.24 10.22 12.32
CA THR A 110 4.18 10.82 13.14
C THR A 110 3.12 9.77 13.48
N ASP A 111 2.36 10.00 14.56
CA ASP A 111 1.26 9.11 14.94
C ASP A 111 0.19 9.03 13.82
N ASP A 112 -0.07 10.11 13.09
CA ASP A 112 -1.01 10.12 11.97
C ASP A 112 -0.53 9.21 10.82
N MET A 113 0.76 9.21 10.50
CA MET A 113 1.34 8.31 9.50
C MET A 113 1.22 6.86 9.94
N LEU A 114 1.52 6.57 11.21
CA LEU A 114 1.41 5.22 11.76
C LEU A 114 -0.04 4.74 11.76
N LYS A 115 -0.98 5.58 12.19
CA LYS A 115 -2.41 5.26 12.15
C LYS A 115 -2.90 5.01 10.74
N HIS A 116 -2.48 5.82 9.78
CA HIS A 116 -2.81 5.62 8.37
C HIS A 116 -2.35 4.24 7.88
N ASP A 117 -1.08 3.90 8.08
CA ASP A 117 -0.54 2.60 7.68
C ASP A 117 -1.24 1.43 8.37
N ILE A 118 -1.54 1.56 9.67
CA ILE A 118 -2.25 0.52 10.44
C ILE A 118 -3.68 0.34 9.90
N ALA A 119 -4.40 1.42 9.63
CA ALA A 119 -5.77 1.37 9.11
C ALA A 119 -5.82 0.64 7.77
N ILE A 120 -4.88 0.94 6.88
CA ILE A 120 -4.75 0.26 5.58
C ILE A 120 -4.45 -1.23 5.75
N LYS A 121 -3.56 -1.61 6.67
CA LYS A 121 -3.28 -3.04 6.98
C LYS A 121 -4.54 -3.76 7.49
N GLN A 122 -5.26 -3.15 8.43
CA GLN A 122 -6.51 -3.70 8.96
C GLN A 122 -7.59 -3.83 7.88
N ALA A 123 -7.69 -2.87 6.95
CA ALA A 123 -8.57 -2.97 5.80
C ALA A 123 -8.23 -4.15 4.89
N ILE A 124 -6.94 -4.40 4.64
CA ILE A 124 -6.48 -5.56 3.86
C ILE A 124 -6.86 -6.87 4.57
N ASP A 125 -6.62 -6.96 5.87
CA ASP A 125 -6.97 -8.15 6.67
C ASP A 125 -8.48 -8.43 6.61
N LEU A 126 -9.31 -7.39 6.72
CA LEU A 126 -10.76 -7.49 6.58
C LEU A 126 -11.18 -8.01 5.21
N ILE A 127 -10.59 -7.49 4.12
CA ILE A 127 -10.85 -7.95 2.75
C ILE A 127 -10.48 -9.43 2.60
N VAL A 128 -9.30 -9.82 3.11
CA VAL A 128 -8.80 -11.20 3.02
C VAL A 128 -9.70 -12.17 3.79
N ASP A 129 -10.16 -11.77 4.99
CA ASP A 129 -11.02 -12.61 5.81
C ASP A 129 -12.43 -12.74 5.24
N SER A 130 -13.00 -11.67 4.67
CA SER A 130 -14.24 -11.74 3.90
C SER A 130 -14.12 -12.71 2.72
N ALA A 131 -13.05 -12.61 1.93
CA ALA A 131 -12.83 -13.47 0.77
C ALA A 131 -12.71 -14.96 1.14
N LYS A 132 -12.11 -15.29 2.29
CA LYS A 132 -12.05 -16.67 2.80
C LYS A 132 -13.44 -17.19 3.20
N GLN A 133 -14.27 -16.33 3.79
CA GLN A 133 -15.64 -16.71 4.19
C GLN A 133 -16.51 -16.97 2.96
N ASP A 134 -16.41 -16.12 1.93
CA ASP A 134 -17.13 -16.30 0.67
C ASP A 134 -16.72 -17.58 -0.07
N ALA A 135 -15.42 -17.89 -0.08
CA ALA A 135 -14.91 -19.14 -0.66
C ALA A 135 -15.42 -20.38 0.11
N LYS A 136 -15.50 -20.30 1.45
CA LYS A 136 -16.02 -21.38 2.28
C LYS A 136 -17.52 -21.58 2.09
N ALA A 137 -18.29 -20.48 1.95
CA ALA A 137 -19.72 -20.52 1.70
C ALA A 137 -20.07 -21.14 0.33
N LYS A 138 -19.33 -20.78 -0.72
CA LYS A 138 -19.49 -21.40 -2.05
C LYS A 138 -19.15 -22.88 -2.07
N ALA A 139 -18.11 -23.30 -1.35
CA ALA A 139 -17.72 -24.71 -1.27
C ALA A 139 -18.75 -25.56 -0.50
N SER A 140 -19.44 -24.99 0.49
CA SER A 140 -20.55 -25.68 1.17
C SER A 140 -21.79 -25.82 0.29
N ASP A 141 -22.13 -24.78 -0.48
CA ASP A 141 -23.29 -24.75 -1.38
C ASP A 141 -23.17 -25.77 -2.53
N GLU A 142 -21.99 -25.86 -3.17
CA GLU A 142 -21.71 -26.88 -4.21
C GLU A 142 -21.69 -28.33 -3.66
N SER A 143 -21.38 -28.50 -2.37
CA SER A 143 -21.35 -29.83 -1.73
C SER A 143 -22.74 -30.35 -1.35
N GLU A 144 -23.68 -29.46 -1.03
CA GLU A 144 -25.08 -29.82 -0.77
C GLU A 144 -25.82 -30.12 -2.08
N GLU A 145 -25.60 -29.33 -3.13
CA GLU A 145 -26.24 -29.51 -4.45
C GLU A 145 -25.81 -30.82 -5.15
N SER A 146 -24.59 -31.32 -4.90
CA SER A 146 -24.11 -32.61 -5.42
C SER A 146 -24.61 -33.83 -4.64
N SER A 147 -25.23 -33.64 -3.46
CA SER A 147 -25.77 -34.72 -2.63
C SER A 147 -27.26 -34.99 -2.85
N GLU A 148 -27.95 -34.10 -3.58
CA GLU A 148 -29.40 -34.13 -3.80
C GLU A 148 -29.79 -34.59 -5.23
N LYS A 149 -28.87 -35.21 -5.98
CA LYS A 149 -29.10 -35.73 -7.34
C LYS A 149 -28.80 -37.23 -7.50
#